data_AF-A0A0E4BV60-F1
#
_entry.id   AF-A0A0E4BV60-F1
#
_cell.length_a   1.000
_cell.length_b   1.000
_cell.length_c   1.000
_cell.angle_alpha   90.00
_cell.angle_beta   90.00
_cell.angle_gamma   90.00
#
_symmetry.space_group_name_H-M   'P 1'
#
loop_
_entity.id
_entity.type
_entity.pdbx_description
1 polymer ?
#
loop_
_entity_poly.entity_id
_entity_poly.type
_entity_poly.pdbx_seq_one_letter_code
_entity_poly.pdbx_strand_id
1 'polypeptide(L)' 'MPEAESMITEAQLLADIALVSEIILEHGEKYAPLLDRLEQELEARRRDSPIDRARKHIAKLSNQTEKPLFRQDV' A
#
# COMPACT_ATOMS: atom_id res chain seq x y z
N MET A 1 -27.12 0.41 -16.20
CA MET A 1 -26.56 1.03 -14.98
C MET A 1 -25.08 1.27 -15.23
N PRO A 2 -24.59 2.51 -15.47
CA PRO A 2 -23.16 2.75 -15.48
C PRO A 2 -22.75 3.36 -14.13
N GLU A 3 -22.26 2.53 -13.22
CA GLU A 3 -21.61 2.97 -11.96
C GLU A 3 -20.07 2.89 -12.07
N ALA A 4 -19.53 2.91 -13.29
CA ALA A 4 -18.10 2.69 -13.54
C ALA A 4 -17.29 3.99 -13.83
N GLU A 5 -17.94 5.15 -13.97
CA GLU A 5 -17.27 6.37 -14.43
C GLU A 5 -16.41 7.08 -13.37
N SER A 6 -16.46 6.70 -12.09
CA SER A 6 -15.80 7.45 -11.01
C SER A 6 -14.70 6.73 -10.24
N MET A 7 -14.40 5.46 -10.53
CA MET A 7 -13.28 4.76 -9.88
C MET A 7 -12.00 4.91 -10.70
N ILE A 8 -11.08 5.75 -10.23
CA ILE A 8 -9.69 5.73 -10.68
C ILE A 8 -9.17 4.30 -10.47
N THR A 9 -8.68 3.64 -11.52
CA THR A 9 -8.10 2.29 -11.43
C THR A 9 -6.69 2.35 -10.82
N GLU A 10 -6.17 1.24 -10.28
CA GLU A 10 -4.76 1.20 -9.83
C GLU A 10 -3.78 1.55 -10.96
N ALA A 11 -4.09 1.13 -12.20
CA ALA A 11 -3.28 1.48 -13.37
C ALA A 11 -3.26 2.99 -13.65
N GLN A 12 -4.40 3.67 -13.51
CA GLN A 12 -4.46 5.12 -13.64
C GLN A 12 -3.67 5.81 -12.52
N LEU A 13 -3.80 5.34 -11.28
CA LEU A 13 -3.06 5.90 -10.16
C LEU A 13 -1.53 5.76 -10.33
N LEU A 14 -1.07 4.63 -10.86
CA LEU A 14 0.35 4.44 -11.20
C LEU A 14 0.82 5.37 -12.31
N ALA A 15 -0.02 5.61 -13.33
CA ALA A 15 0.29 6.56 -14.40
C ALA A 15 0.38 8.00 -13.86
N ASP A 16 -0.51 8.38 -12.95
CA ASP A 16 -0.51 9.71 -12.33
C ASP A 16 0.74 9.91 -11.45
N ILE A 17 1.16 8.88 -10.70
CA ILE A 17 2.42 8.90 -9.92
C ILE A 17 3.62 9.13 -10.85
N ALA A 18 3.69 8.43 -11.98
CA ALA A 18 4.77 8.59 -12.95
C ALA A 18 4.81 10.01 -13.51
N LEU A 19 3.66 10.54 -13.93
CA LEU A 19 3.53 11.90 -14.46
C LEU A 19 3.96 12.96 -13.43
N VAL A 20 3.48 12.87 -12.20
CA VAL A 20 3.85 13.83 -11.14
C VAL A 20 5.33 13.72 -10.81
N SER A 21 5.92 12.53 -10.88
CA SER A 21 7.36 12.34 -10.69
C SER A 21 8.17 13.08 -11.77
N GLU A 22 7.75 13.01 -13.03
CA GLU A 22 8.36 13.78 -14.14
C GLU A 22 8.27 15.29 -13.89
N ILE A 23 7.10 15.77 -13.47
CA ILE A 23 6.86 17.18 -13.12
C ILE A 23 7.79 17.63 -11.99
N ILE A 24 8.01 16.82 -10.96
CA ILE A 24 8.92 17.15 -9.86
C ILE A 24 10.36 17.27 -10.36
N LEU A 25 10.80 16.34 -11.23
CA LEU A 25 12.14 16.38 -11.82
C LEU A 25 12.35 17.62 -12.69
N GLU A 26 11.31 18.06 -13.41
CA GLU A 26 11.41 19.22 -14.33
C GLU A 26 11.20 20.57 -13.62
N HIS A 27 10.35 20.62 -12.60
CA HIS A 27 9.85 21.88 -12.03
C HIS A 27 10.07 22.02 -10.52
N GLY A 28 10.73 21.05 -9.89
CA GLY A 28 11.16 21.05 -8.51
C GLY A 28 10.15 20.52 -7.50
N GLU A 29 10.58 20.47 -6.25
CA GLU A 29 9.92 19.75 -5.14
C GLU A 29 8.57 20.33 -4.69
N LYS A 30 8.11 21.45 -5.25
CA LYS A 30 6.82 22.07 -4.89
C LYS A 30 5.61 21.15 -5.12
N TYR A 31 5.77 20.11 -5.94
CA TYR A 31 4.75 19.09 -6.20
C TYR A 31 4.91 17.82 -5.34
N ALA A 32 5.94 17.73 -4.50
CA ALA A 32 6.13 16.57 -3.60
C ALA A 32 4.89 16.24 -2.75
N PRO A 33 4.14 17.22 -2.17
CA PRO A 33 2.92 16.91 -1.44
C PRO A 33 1.82 16.24 -2.28
N LEU A 34 1.83 16.42 -3.60
CA LEU A 34 0.90 15.73 -4.50
C LEU A 34 1.35 14.28 -4.71
N LEU A 35 2.65 14.05 -4.93
CA LEU A 35 3.21 12.70 -5.03
C LEU A 35 2.94 11.89 -3.76
N ASP A 36 3.19 12.48 -2.58
CA ASP A 36 2.95 11.83 -1.28
C ASP A 36 1.50 11.32 -1.15
N ARG A 37 0.52 12.10 -1.62
CA ARG A 37 -0.90 11.72 -1.57
C ARG A 37 -1.21 10.54 -2.49
N LEU A 38 -0.66 10.53 -3.70
CA LEU A 38 -0.87 9.45 -4.67
C LEU A 38 -0.24 8.15 -4.18
N GLU A 39 0.95 8.23 -3.59
CA GLU A 39 1.62 7.08 -2.98
C GLU A 39 0.84 6.52 -1.79
N GLN A 40 0.31 7.38 -0.92
CA GLN A 40 -0.54 6.97 0.20
C GLN A 40 -1.81 6.26 -0.26
N GLU A 41 -2.48 6.78 -1.31
CA GLU A 41 -3.67 6.16 -1.89
C GLU A 41 -3.34 4.78 -2.47
N LEU A 42 -2.21 4.64 -3.18
CA LEU A 42 -1.77 3.36 -3.74
C LEU A 42 -1.51 2.35 -2.62
N GLU A 43 -0.86 2.79 -1.55
CA GLU A 43 -0.59 1.93 -0.40
C GLU A 43 -1.87 1.50 0.31
N ALA A 44 -2.84 2.40 0.48
CA ALA A 44 -4.14 2.09 1.08
C ALA A 44 -4.86 0.98 0.30
N ARG A 45 -4.92 1.10 -1.02
CA ARG A 45 -5.54 0.08 -1.90
C ARG A 45 -4.84 -1.27 -1.82
N ARG A 46 -3.50 -1.27 -1.77
CA ARG A 46 -2.72 -2.51 -1.63
C ARG A 46 -2.97 -3.18 -0.28
N ARG A 47 -3.06 -2.42 0.82
CA ARG A 47 -3.37 -2.99 2.14
C ARG A 47 -4.73 -3.70 2.18
N ASP A 48 -5.68 -3.28 1.35
CA ASP A 48 -6.99 -3.91 1.22
C ASP A 48 -6.99 -5.17 0.32
N SER A 49 -5.87 -5.48 -0.33
CA SER A 49 -5.71 -6.70 -1.13
C SER A 49 -5.94 -7.95 -0.28
N PRO A 50 -6.86 -8.85 -0.69
CA PRO A 50 -7.06 -10.15 -0.04
C PRO A 50 -5.76 -10.96 0.06
N ILE A 51 -4.86 -10.83 -0.91
CA ILE A 51 -3.55 -11.51 -0.92
C ILE A 51 -2.66 -10.97 0.20
N ASP A 52 -2.61 -9.66 0.39
CA ASP A 52 -1.80 -9.07 1.46
C ASP A 52 -2.37 -9.36 2.84
N ARG A 53 -3.71 -9.41 2.96
CA ARG A 53 -4.37 -9.92 4.18
C ARG A 53 -4.02 -11.38 4.45
N ALA A 54 -4.02 -12.24 3.43
CA ALA A 54 -3.64 -13.65 3.55
C ALA A 54 -2.16 -13.81 3.95
N ARG A 55 -1.25 -13.05 3.30
CA ARG A 55 0.18 -13.04 3.65
C ARG A 55 0.39 -12.63 5.11
N LYS A 56 -0.31 -11.59 5.59
CA LYS A 56 -0.27 -11.18 7.00
C LYS A 56 -0.77 -12.28 7.95
N HIS A 57 -1.83 -12.99 7.59
CA HIS A 57 -2.34 -14.09 8.41
C HIS A 57 -1.32 -15.24 8.50
N ILE A 58 -0.70 -15.61 7.39
CA ILE A 58 0.35 -16.65 7.35
C ILE A 58 1.57 -16.22 8.19
N ALA A 59 2.03 -14.97 8.04
CA ALA A 59 3.17 -14.44 8.80
C ALA A 59 2.92 -14.38 10.33
N LYS A 60 1.67 -14.18 10.75
CA LYS A 60 1.30 -14.25 12.18
C LYS A 60 1.33 -15.69 12.71
N LEU A 61 0.87 -16.66 11.91
CA LEU A 61 0.89 -18.08 12.26
C LEU A 61 2.33 -18.61 12.41
N SER A 62 3.24 -18.22 11.51
CA SER A 62 4.66 -18.58 11.64
C SER A 62 5.28 -18.03 12.92
N ASN A 63 5.01 -16.78 13.27
CA ASN A 63 5.57 -16.16 14.49
C ASN A 63 4.96 -16.70 15.79
N GLN A 64 3.75 -17.26 15.76
CA GLN A 64 3.14 -17.92 16.93
C GLN A 64 3.71 -19.31 17.18
N THR A 65 4.23 -19.97 16.14
CA THR A 65 4.78 -21.33 16.22
C THR A 65 6.17 -21.33 16.88
N GLU A 66 6.86 -20.18 16.90
CA GLU A 66 8.22 -20.04 17.42
C GLU A 66 8.32 -19.53 18.87
N LYS A 67 7.22 -19.24 19.57
CA LYS A 67 7.29 -18.82 20.98
C LYS A 67 7.40 -20.07 21.86
N PRO A 68 8.58 -20.45 22.39
CA PRO A 68 8.63 -21.59 23.28
C PRO A 68 7.99 -21.17 24.60
N LEU A 69 6.99 -21.94 25.02
CA LEU A 69 6.30 -21.81 26.28
C LEU A 69 7.24 -22.27 27.42
N PHE A 70 8.36 -21.58 27.63
CA PHE A 70 9.14 -21.77 28.86
C PHE A 70 8.49 -20.94 29.97
N ARG A 71 7.40 -21.50 30.51
CA ARG A 71 7.01 -21.24 31.88
C ARG A 71 7.98 -22.01 32.76
N GLN A 72 8.93 -21.31 33.38
CA GLN A 72 9.71 -21.85 34.46
C GLN A 72 9.21 -21.16 35.74
N ASP A 73 8.27 -21.81 36.41
CA ASP A 73 7.93 -21.50 37.79
C ASP A 73 9.11 -22.04 38.64
N VAL A 74 9.84 -21.13 39.30
CA VAL A 74 10.69 -21.42 40.47
C VAL A 74 10.47 -20.32 41.50
#